data_AF-T1HP53-F1
#
_entry.id   AF-T1HP53-F1
#
_cell.length_a   1.000
_cell.length_b   1.000
_cell.length_c   1.000
_cell.angle_alpha   90.00
_cell.angle_beta   90.00
_cell.angle_gamma   90.00
#
_symmetry.space_group_name_H-M   'P 1'
#
loop_
_entity.id
_entity.type
_entity.pdbx_description
1 polymer ?
#
loop_
_entity_poly.entity_id
_entity_poly.type
_entity_poly.pdbx_seq_one_letter_code
_entity_poly.pdbx_strand_id
1 'polypeptide(L)'
;TGKTRVIANLVLQIYSHITSKKSNCKLPLKEKILLCAPSNAAIDSLVLRLMEIRKSLPSNQRFKLIRVGPPETIHRRVREIASQTLAAKEVGNTLDAENVKIDLRLLAAEETSLSYAIECARDENSRKRFTIELATNQEKKRNLESLMNDQGGNINSNHARAKLIREAETKVIQGAEIIATTLSSCYARKLIEAMGVHQSIRFSYCIVDEATQGIEQEVLLPLLHNITGIVLVGDPLQLAPTILSEVREIPLFCFFL
;
A
#
# COMPACT_ATOMS: atom_id res chain seq x y z
N THR A 1 -9.73 14.08 -22.22
CA THR A 1 -8.86 15.20 -21.75
C THR A 1 -7.60 14.58 -21.17
N GLY A 2 -6.40 15.07 -21.49
CA GLY A 2 -5.12 14.46 -21.07
C GLY A 2 -4.81 14.51 -19.56
N LYS A 3 -5.79 14.85 -18.70
CA LYS A 3 -5.65 15.08 -17.26
C LYS A 3 -5.01 13.88 -16.55
N THR A 4 -5.60 12.69 -16.69
CA THR A 4 -5.09 11.46 -16.07
C THR A 4 -3.66 11.12 -16.53
N ARG A 5 -3.27 11.46 -17.77
CA ARG A 5 -1.90 11.27 -18.27
C ARG A 5 -0.92 12.23 -17.60
N VAL A 6 -1.31 13.49 -17.42
CA VAL A 6 -0.52 14.48 -16.69
C VAL A 6 -0.36 14.06 -15.22
N ILE A 7 -1.44 13.65 -14.57
CA ILE A 7 -1.42 13.15 -13.19
C ILE A 7 -0.48 11.96 -13.06
N ALA A 8 -0.60 10.96 -13.95
CA ALA A 8 0.27 9.80 -13.90
C ALA A 8 1.75 10.17 -14.04
N ASN A 9 2.09 11.10 -14.93
CA ASN A 9 3.47 11.59 -15.07
C ASN A 9 3.95 12.37 -13.84
N LEU A 10 3.08 13.21 -13.27
CA LEU A 10 3.38 13.95 -12.04
C LEU A 10 3.67 12.98 -10.87
N VAL A 11 2.88 11.92 -10.74
CA VAL A 11 3.10 10.86 -9.75
C VAL A 11 4.49 10.25 -9.90
N LEU A 12 4.93 9.96 -11.12
CA LEU A 12 6.26 9.39 -11.38
C LEU A 12 7.39 10.37 -11.02
N GLN A 13 7.22 11.65 -11.34
CA GLN A 13 8.20 12.69 -11.00
C GLN A 13 8.33 12.85 -9.48
N ILE A 14 7.20 12.94 -8.77
CA ILE A 14 7.18 13.00 -7.30
C ILE A 14 7.80 11.74 -6.71
N TYR A 15 7.47 10.55 -7.23
CA TYR A 15 8.03 9.29 -6.78
C TYR A 15 9.56 9.27 -6.94
N SER A 16 10.07 9.65 -8.12
CA SER A 16 11.51 9.74 -8.39
C SER A 16 12.23 10.72 -7.48
N HIS A 17 11.58 11.83 -7.13
CA HIS A 17 12.14 12.82 -6.19
C HIS A 17 12.22 12.26 -4.77
N ILE A 18 11.16 11.61 -4.30
CA ILE A 18 11.11 10.97 -2.97
C ILE A 18 12.19 9.87 -2.88
N THR A 19 12.34 9.04 -3.90
CA THR A 19 13.34 7.97 -3.90
C THR A 19 14.77 8.51 -3.95
N SER A 20 15.02 9.60 -4.67
CA SER A 20 16.33 10.26 -4.73
C SER A 20 16.73 10.91 -3.39
N LYS A 21 15.77 11.44 -2.62
CA LYS A 21 16.04 12.00 -1.28
C LYS A 21 16.44 10.93 -0.25
N LYS A 22 15.92 9.70 -0.37
CA LYS A 22 16.17 8.62 0.59
C LYS A 22 17.65 8.26 0.75
N SER A 23 18.49 8.49 -0.26
CA SER A 23 19.93 8.20 -0.19
C SER A 23 20.70 9.15 0.74
N ASN A 24 20.15 10.31 1.12
CA ASN A 24 20.89 11.38 1.78
C ASN A 24 20.51 11.64 3.26
N CYS A 25 19.55 10.92 3.85
CA CYS A 25 19.04 11.22 5.21
C CYS A 25 19.36 10.12 6.25
N LYS A 26 19.85 10.53 7.43
CA LYS A 26 20.26 9.65 8.54
C LYS A 26 19.10 8.97 9.31
N LEU A 27 17.88 9.48 9.19
CA LEU A 27 16.64 8.82 9.65
C LEU A 27 15.56 8.96 8.56
N PRO A 28 15.28 7.93 7.75
CA PRO A 28 14.35 8.07 6.65
C PRO A 28 12.90 7.95 7.17
N LEU A 29 12.19 9.08 7.24
CA LEU A 29 10.73 9.06 7.21
C LEU A 29 10.28 8.32 5.95
N LYS A 30 9.38 7.35 6.09
CA LYS A 30 8.76 6.65 4.96
C LYS A 30 7.70 7.54 4.35
N GLU A 31 8.13 8.34 3.39
CA GLU A 31 7.28 9.21 2.58
C GLU A 31 6.49 8.39 1.55
N LYS A 32 5.18 8.64 1.49
CA LYS A 32 4.22 8.03 0.56
C LYS A 32 3.47 9.09 -0.25
N ILE A 33 2.88 8.66 -1.36
CA ILE A 33 1.97 9.47 -2.19
C ILE A 33 0.54 8.97 -1.96
N LEU A 34 -0.38 9.87 -1.66
CA LEU A 34 -1.82 9.61 -1.58
C LEU A 34 -2.50 10.06 -2.87
N LEU A 35 -3.24 9.17 -3.52
CA LEU A 35 -4.08 9.48 -4.67
C LEU A 35 -5.54 9.39 -4.26
N CYS A 36 -6.29 10.45 -4.53
CA CYS A 36 -7.72 10.52 -4.22
C CYS A 36 -8.52 10.90 -5.45
N ALA A 37 -9.78 10.49 -5.49
CA ALA A 37 -10.79 10.99 -6.42
C ALA A 37 -12.18 10.91 -5.76
N PRO A 38 -13.18 11.69 -6.20
CA PRO A 38 -14.52 11.64 -5.62
C PRO A 38 -15.25 10.31 -5.89
N SER A 39 -14.96 9.64 -7.01
CA SER A 39 -15.65 8.41 -7.40
C SER A 39 -14.71 7.21 -7.56
N ASN A 40 -15.25 5.99 -7.38
CA ASN A 40 -14.51 4.75 -7.63
C ASN A 40 -14.04 4.65 -9.09
N ALA A 41 -14.86 5.06 -10.05
CA ALA A 41 -14.53 5.02 -11.47
C ALA A 41 -13.33 5.93 -11.81
N ALA A 42 -13.29 7.15 -11.24
CA ALA A 42 -12.19 8.09 -11.46
C ALA A 42 -10.87 7.54 -10.91
N ILE A 43 -10.86 7.10 -9.65
CA ILE A 43 -9.63 6.57 -9.04
C ILE A 43 -9.17 5.28 -9.70
N ASP A 44 -10.09 4.39 -10.08
CA ASP A 44 -9.74 3.12 -10.71
C ASP A 44 -9.17 3.31 -12.12
N SER A 45 -9.67 4.30 -12.89
CA SER A 45 -9.09 4.71 -14.17
C SER A 45 -7.64 5.18 -14.03
N LEU A 46 -7.37 6.05 -13.04
CA LEU A 46 -6.01 6.50 -12.73
C LEU A 46 -5.10 5.33 -12.32
N VAL A 47 -5.61 4.42 -11.47
CA VAL A 47 -4.86 3.25 -11.01
C VAL A 47 -4.55 2.30 -12.16
N LEU A 48 -5.49 2.02 -13.06
CA LEU A 48 -5.25 1.21 -14.26
C LEU A 48 -4.12 1.81 -15.11
N ARG A 49 -4.12 3.12 -15.30
CA ARG A 49 -3.08 3.81 -16.05
C ARG A 49 -1.71 3.69 -15.39
N LEU A 50 -1.64 3.84 -14.07
CA LEU A 50 -0.40 3.66 -13.31
C LEU A 50 0.08 2.20 -13.34
N MET A 51 -0.82 1.22 -13.32
CA MET A 51 -0.48 -0.19 -13.49
C MET A 51 0.15 -0.47 -14.86
N GLU A 52 -0.36 0.14 -15.93
CA GLU A 52 0.21 0.03 -17.27
C GLU A 52 1.60 0.63 -17.35
N ILE A 53 1.78 1.85 -16.83
CA ILE A 53 3.09 2.50 -16.80
C ILE A 53 4.09 1.69 -15.96
N ARG A 54 3.66 1.20 -14.79
CA ARG A 54 4.50 0.35 -13.93
C ARG A 54 5.03 -0.89 -14.64
N LYS A 55 4.27 -1.48 -15.58
CA LYS A 55 4.75 -2.63 -16.38
C LYS A 55 5.89 -2.25 -17.31
N SER A 56 5.84 -1.05 -17.90
CA SER A 56 6.92 -0.52 -18.77
C SER A 56 8.18 -0.09 -18.01
N LEU A 57 8.11 0.10 -16.69
CA LEU A 57 9.27 0.47 -15.89
C LEU A 57 10.20 -0.73 -15.62
N PRO A 58 11.53 -0.51 -15.58
CA PRO A 58 12.51 -1.48 -15.10
C PRO A 58 12.20 -1.95 -13.68
N SER A 59 12.53 -3.19 -13.33
CA SER A 59 12.12 -3.81 -12.06
C SER A 59 12.57 -3.03 -10.81
N ASN A 60 13.74 -2.38 -10.87
CA ASN A 60 14.29 -1.56 -9.78
C ASN A 60 13.62 -0.18 -9.63
N GLN A 61 12.81 0.25 -10.61
CA GLN A 61 12.10 1.53 -10.60
C GLN A 61 10.59 1.38 -10.40
N ARG A 62 10.11 0.14 -10.23
CA ARG A 62 8.68 -0.14 -10.03
C ARG A 62 8.26 0.21 -8.61
N PHE A 63 7.35 1.16 -8.49
CA PHE A 63 6.72 1.52 -7.22
C PHE A 63 5.68 0.48 -6.76
N LYS A 64 5.48 0.39 -5.45
CA LYS A 64 4.41 -0.39 -4.81
C LYS A 64 3.12 0.43 -4.74
N LEU A 65 2.21 0.18 -5.68
CA LEU A 65 0.88 0.77 -5.77
C LEU A 65 -0.18 -0.15 -5.17
N ILE A 66 -1.06 0.40 -4.33
CA ILE A 66 -2.25 -0.30 -3.81
C ILE A 66 -3.52 0.55 -3.95
N ARG A 67 -4.67 -0.11 -3.99
CA ARG A 67 -6.01 0.50 -3.89
C ARG A 67 -6.65 0.16 -2.55
N VAL A 68 -7.12 1.16 -1.80
CA VAL A 68 -7.82 0.97 -0.52
C VAL A 68 -9.28 1.40 -0.67
N GLY A 69 -10.20 0.45 -0.56
CA GLY A 69 -11.64 0.69 -0.66
C GLY A 69 -12.44 -0.60 -0.51
N PRO A 70 -13.78 -0.55 -0.51
CA PRO A 70 -14.62 -1.74 -0.50
C PRO A 70 -14.35 -2.62 -1.73
N PRO A 71 -14.06 -3.93 -1.59
CA PRO A 71 -13.70 -4.79 -2.72
C PRO A 71 -14.80 -4.89 -3.77
N GLU A 72 -16.07 -4.80 -3.36
CA GLU A 72 -17.23 -4.92 -4.25
C GLU A 72 -17.30 -3.78 -5.26
N THR A 73 -16.84 -2.59 -4.87
CA THR A 73 -16.94 -1.36 -5.67
C THR A 73 -15.70 -1.07 -6.51
N ILE A 74 -14.59 -1.79 -6.26
CA ILE A 74 -13.35 -1.66 -7.02
C ILE A 74 -13.44 -2.43 -8.34
N HIS A 75 -12.99 -1.78 -9.41
CA HIS A 75 -12.86 -2.35 -10.75
C HIS A 75 -12.08 -3.68 -10.75
N ARG A 76 -12.56 -4.66 -11.51
CA ARG A 76 -12.07 -6.06 -11.52
C ARG A 76 -10.54 -6.19 -11.61
N ARG A 77 -9.90 -5.47 -12.54
CA ARG A 77 -8.44 -5.49 -12.72
C ARG A 77 -7.67 -4.78 -11.59
N VAL A 78 -8.28 -3.76 -10.98
CA VAL A 78 -7.67 -2.99 -9.87
C VAL A 78 -7.76 -3.78 -8.56
N ARG A 79 -8.79 -4.63 -8.42
CA ARG A 79 -8.99 -5.50 -7.26
C ARG A 79 -7.78 -6.38 -6.98
N GLU A 80 -7.02 -6.78 -8.00
CA GLU A 80 -5.79 -7.57 -7.85
C GLU A 80 -4.71 -6.88 -6.99
N ILE A 81 -4.72 -5.54 -6.92
CA ILE A 81 -3.81 -4.73 -6.09
C ILE A 81 -4.54 -4.03 -4.94
N ALA A 82 -5.78 -4.43 -4.64
CA ALA A 82 -6.50 -3.92 -3.49
C ALA A 82 -5.88 -4.42 -2.19
N SER A 83 -5.84 -3.59 -1.15
CA SER A 83 -5.19 -3.92 0.13
C SER A 83 -5.73 -5.21 0.75
N GLN A 84 -7.05 -5.38 0.78
CA GLN A 84 -7.69 -6.60 1.29
C GLN A 84 -7.37 -7.84 0.46
N THR A 85 -7.33 -7.71 -0.87
CA THR A 85 -7.05 -8.83 -1.77
C THR A 85 -5.62 -9.30 -1.63
N LEU A 86 -4.67 -8.37 -1.54
CA LEU A 86 -3.26 -8.69 -1.27
C LEU A 86 -3.09 -9.35 0.10
N ALA A 87 -3.75 -8.82 1.14
CA ALA A 87 -3.70 -9.39 2.49
C ALA A 87 -4.31 -10.80 2.57
N ALA A 88 -5.47 -11.01 1.94
CA ALA A 88 -6.11 -12.31 1.91
C ALA A 88 -5.27 -13.35 1.16
N LYS A 89 -4.56 -12.93 0.09
CA LYS A 89 -3.62 -13.78 -0.64
C LYS A 89 -2.39 -14.12 0.20
N GLU A 90 -1.83 -13.15 0.93
CA GLU A 90 -0.70 -13.37 1.84
C GLU A 90 -1.08 -14.38 2.93
N VAL A 91 -2.21 -14.18 3.61
CA VAL A 91 -2.72 -15.11 4.62
C VAL A 91 -3.06 -16.47 4.01
N GLY A 92 -3.68 -16.50 2.83
CA GLY A 92 -3.99 -17.74 2.10
C GLY A 92 -2.74 -18.58 1.84
N ASN A 93 -1.71 -17.96 1.25
CA ASN A 93 -0.44 -18.62 0.98
C ASN A 93 0.24 -19.15 2.26
N THR A 94 0.13 -18.40 3.37
CA THR A 94 0.73 -18.80 4.66
C THR A 94 -0.03 -19.95 5.33
N LEU A 95 -1.31 -20.12 5.01
CA LEU A 95 -2.17 -21.19 5.56
C LEU A 95 -2.25 -22.41 4.64
N ASP A 96 -1.90 -22.27 3.36
CA ASP A 96 -1.85 -23.36 2.41
C ASP A 96 -0.78 -24.37 2.82
N ALA A 97 -1.21 -25.51 3.37
CA ALA A 97 -0.32 -26.53 3.90
C ALA A 97 0.71 -27.05 2.88
N GLU A 98 0.41 -27.01 1.58
CA GLU A 98 1.37 -27.34 0.52
C GLU A 98 2.46 -26.26 0.37
N ASN A 99 2.09 -24.97 0.36
CA ASN A 99 3.04 -23.87 0.31
C ASN A 99 3.90 -23.83 1.57
N VAL A 100 3.32 -24.06 2.74
CA VAL A 100 4.07 -24.14 4.01
C VAL A 100 5.07 -25.29 3.98
N LYS A 101 4.70 -26.47 3.44
CA LYS A 101 5.64 -27.58 3.27
C LYS A 101 6.77 -27.25 2.29
N ILE A 102 6.48 -26.52 1.21
CA ILE A 102 7.49 -26.06 0.26
C ILE A 102 8.44 -25.06 0.95
N ASP A 103 7.91 -24.07 1.66
CA ASP A 103 8.68 -23.06 2.39
C ASP A 103 9.57 -23.68 3.47
N LEU A 104 9.06 -24.67 4.23
CA LEU A 104 9.85 -25.41 5.22
C LEU A 104 11.02 -26.16 4.58
N ARG A 105 10.82 -26.76 3.39
CA ARG A 105 11.90 -27.42 2.64
C ARG A 105 12.93 -26.41 2.15
N LEU A 106 12.49 -25.24 1.67
CA LEU A 106 13.39 -24.18 1.20
C LEU A 106 14.24 -23.63 2.35
N LEU A 107 13.61 -23.32 3.49
CA LEU A 107 14.31 -22.86 4.69
C LEU A 107 15.33 -23.89 5.19
N ALA A 108 15.00 -25.19 5.18
CA ALA A 108 15.94 -26.23 5.57
C ALA A 108 17.16 -26.30 4.62
N ALA A 109 16.96 -26.07 3.32
CA ALA A 109 18.04 -26.00 2.34
C ALA A 109 18.94 -24.76 2.55
N GLU A 110 18.33 -23.60 2.84
CA GLU A 110 19.05 -22.38 3.20
C GLU A 110 19.85 -22.54 4.51
N GLU A 111 19.27 -23.15 5.55
CA GLU A 111 19.95 -23.45 6.82
C GLU A 111 21.20 -24.31 6.60
N THR A 112 21.09 -25.32 5.73
CA THR A 112 22.21 -26.20 5.37
C THR A 112 23.31 -25.41 4.66
N SER A 113 22.93 -24.55 3.71
CA SER A 113 23.87 -23.70 2.96
C SER A 113 24.57 -22.66 3.84
N LEU A 114 23.83 -22.01 4.75
CA LEU A 114 24.36 -21.05 5.72
C LEU A 114 25.30 -21.72 6.72
N SER A 115 24.95 -22.93 7.19
CA SER A 115 25.82 -23.70 8.09
C SER A 115 27.17 -24.00 7.42
N TYR A 116 27.15 -24.43 6.15
CA TYR A 116 28.37 -24.63 5.37
C TYR A 116 29.16 -23.33 5.15
N ALA A 117 28.48 -22.21 4.88
CA ALA A 117 29.11 -20.91 4.72
C ALA A 117 29.79 -20.43 6.02
N ILE A 118 29.20 -20.71 7.19
CA ILE A 118 29.79 -20.41 8.51
C ILE A 118 31.06 -21.22 8.74
N GLU A 119 31.10 -22.48 8.33
CA GLU A 119 32.30 -23.34 8.42
C GLU A 119 33.42 -22.86 7.48
N CYS A 120 33.06 -22.42 6.28
CA CYS A 120 34.01 -21.95 5.27
C CYS A 120 34.46 -20.49 5.48
N ALA A 121 33.80 -19.74 6.36
CA ALA A 121 34.10 -18.33 6.60
C ALA A 121 35.47 -18.15 7.25
N ARG A 122 36.36 -17.43 6.55
CA ARG A 122 37.71 -17.11 7.04
C ARG A 122 37.75 -15.85 7.90
N ASP A 123 36.81 -14.94 7.70
CA ASP A 123 36.74 -13.67 8.42
C ASP A 123 35.62 -13.68 9.48
N GLU A 124 35.89 -13.06 10.62
CA GLU A 124 34.99 -13.06 11.78
C GLU A 124 33.70 -12.27 11.51
N ASN A 125 33.76 -11.27 10.63
CA ASN A 125 32.62 -10.43 10.29
C ASN A 125 31.58 -11.15 9.42
N SER A 126 32.01 -11.87 8.38
CA SER A 126 31.15 -12.71 7.54
C SER A 126 30.57 -13.85 8.36
N ARG A 127 31.38 -14.47 9.22
CA ARG A 127 30.91 -15.52 10.13
C ARG A 127 29.79 -15.01 11.03
N LYS A 128 29.97 -13.88 11.72
CA LYS A 128 28.92 -13.23 12.52
C LYS A 128 27.67 -12.93 11.70
N ARG A 129 27.82 -12.44 10.46
CA ARG A 129 26.71 -12.12 9.56
C ARG A 129 25.88 -13.35 9.24
N PHE A 130 26.51 -14.44 8.82
CA PHE A 130 25.84 -15.71 8.50
C PHE A 130 25.20 -16.35 9.74
N THR A 131 25.81 -16.25 10.92
CA THR A 131 25.21 -16.76 12.17
C THR A 131 23.92 -16.02 12.53
N ILE A 132 23.89 -14.69 12.37
CA ILE A 132 22.67 -13.89 12.58
C ILE A 132 21.59 -14.33 11.59
N GLU A 133 21.95 -14.46 10.32
CA GLU A 133 21.01 -14.86 9.26
C GLU A 133 20.45 -16.27 9.52
N LEU A 134 21.29 -17.23 9.92
CA LEU A 134 20.88 -18.57 10.33
C LEU A 134 19.88 -18.54 11.49
N ALA A 135 20.15 -17.74 12.53
CA ALA A 135 19.24 -17.59 13.67
C ALA A 135 17.86 -17.04 13.25
N THR A 136 17.83 -16.05 12.34
CA THR A 136 16.56 -15.51 11.83
C THR A 136 15.77 -16.53 11.02
N ASN A 137 16.44 -17.38 10.23
CA ASN A 137 15.78 -18.44 9.46
C ASN A 137 15.24 -19.55 10.36
N GLN A 138 15.97 -19.92 11.41
CA GLN A 138 15.50 -20.88 12.42
C GLN A 138 14.23 -20.39 13.13
N GLU A 139 14.17 -19.10 13.48
CA GLU A 139 12.98 -18.50 14.08
C GLU A 139 11.77 -18.55 13.14
N LYS A 140 11.96 -18.17 11.86
CA LYS A 140 10.90 -18.29 10.83
C LYS A 140 10.39 -19.73 10.69
N LYS A 141 11.30 -20.70 10.69
CA LYS A 141 10.96 -22.13 10.57
C LYS A 141 10.08 -22.60 11.73
N ARG A 142 10.46 -22.28 12.97
CA ARG A 142 9.65 -22.62 14.17
C ARG A 142 8.25 -22.01 14.11
N ASN A 143 8.13 -20.77 13.61
CA ASN A 143 6.83 -20.11 13.47
C ASN A 143 5.94 -20.80 12.42
N LEU A 144 6.51 -21.32 11.33
CA LEU A 144 5.75 -22.07 10.32
C LEU A 144 5.37 -23.47 10.81
N GLU A 145 6.24 -24.14 11.56
CA GLU A 145 5.96 -25.45 12.16
C GLU A 145 4.82 -25.37 13.20
N SER A 146 4.76 -24.30 14.01
CA SER A 146 3.66 -24.10 14.95
C SER A 146 2.33 -23.84 14.25
N LEU A 147 2.33 -23.08 13.14
CA LEU A 147 1.15 -22.83 12.31
C LEU A 147 0.56 -24.11 11.68
N MET A 148 1.39 -25.12 11.38
CA MET A 148 0.92 -26.42 10.88
C MET A 148 0.22 -27.25 11.96
N ASN A 149 0.69 -27.20 13.20
CA ASN A 149 0.15 -28.00 14.30
C ASN A 149 -1.19 -27.47 14.83
N ASP A 150 -1.46 -26.17 14.69
CA ASP A 150 -2.67 -25.52 15.23
C ASP A 150 -3.93 -25.66 14.33
N GLN A 151 -3.85 -26.29 13.16
CA GLN A 151 -4.99 -26.38 12.20
C GLN A 151 -6.18 -27.26 12.65
N GLY A 152 -6.16 -27.83 13.86
CA GLY A 152 -7.20 -28.74 14.38
C GLY A 152 -8.50 -28.12 14.93
N GLY A 153 -8.68 -26.80 14.97
CA GLY A 153 -9.82 -26.14 15.64
C GLY A 153 -10.81 -25.40 14.72
N ASN A 154 -11.97 -25.99 14.41
CA ASN A 154 -12.81 -25.60 13.27
C ASN A 154 -13.84 -24.46 13.47
N ILE A 155 -13.98 -23.85 14.67
CA ILE A 155 -15.01 -22.80 14.93
C ILE A 155 -14.40 -21.41 15.25
N ASN A 156 -13.18 -21.36 15.79
CA ASN A 156 -12.39 -20.13 15.97
C ASN A 156 -11.70 -19.64 14.68
N SER A 157 -11.73 -20.46 13.62
CA SER A 157 -10.97 -20.26 12.38
C SER A 157 -11.38 -19.00 11.62
N ASN A 158 -12.68 -18.69 11.51
CA ASN A 158 -13.15 -17.54 10.72
C ASN A 158 -12.82 -16.20 11.37
N HIS A 159 -13.02 -16.07 12.69
CA HIS A 159 -12.68 -14.83 13.41
C HIS A 159 -11.15 -14.65 13.51
N ALA A 160 -10.42 -15.73 13.78
CA ALA A 160 -8.95 -15.71 13.76
C ALA A 160 -8.41 -15.35 12.37
N ARG A 161 -8.95 -15.94 11.30
CA ARG A 161 -8.58 -15.62 9.92
C ARG A 161 -8.90 -14.17 9.57
N ALA A 162 -10.06 -13.66 9.96
CA ALA A 162 -10.40 -12.25 9.76
C ALA A 162 -9.43 -11.31 10.48
N LYS A 163 -8.99 -11.67 11.70
CA LYS A 163 -7.95 -10.95 12.43
C LYS A 163 -6.60 -10.97 11.70
N LEU A 164 -6.14 -12.15 11.27
CA LEU A 164 -4.91 -12.30 10.49
C LEU A 164 -4.93 -11.48 9.18
N ILE A 165 -6.06 -11.47 8.46
CA ILE A 165 -6.21 -10.68 7.25
C ILE A 165 -6.11 -9.18 7.54
N ARG A 166 -6.69 -8.69 8.65
CA ARG A 166 -6.57 -7.28 9.05
C ARG A 166 -5.13 -6.90 9.39
N GLU A 167 -4.42 -7.77 10.10
CA GLU A 167 -3.00 -7.58 10.42
C GLU A 167 -2.14 -7.56 9.15
N ALA A 168 -2.39 -8.49 8.22
CA ALA A 168 -1.73 -8.51 6.92
C ALA A 168 -2.08 -7.28 6.08
N GLU A 169 -3.35 -6.81 6.07
CA GLU A 169 -3.76 -5.59 5.35
C GLU A 169 -3.00 -4.37 5.86
N THR A 170 -2.80 -4.27 7.17
CA THR A 170 -2.00 -3.20 7.79
C THR A 170 -0.56 -3.22 7.26
N LYS A 171 0.08 -4.40 7.20
CA LYS A 171 1.42 -4.57 6.65
C LYS A 171 1.49 -4.21 5.16
N VAL A 172 0.50 -4.61 4.37
CA VAL A 172 0.39 -4.26 2.95
C VAL A 172 0.32 -2.73 2.77
N ILE A 173 -0.52 -2.05 3.54
CA ILE A 173 -0.65 -0.58 3.50
C ILE A 173 0.66 0.10 3.92
N GLN A 174 1.30 -0.38 4.99
CA GLN A 174 2.60 0.12 5.46
C GLN A 174 3.72 -0.11 4.43
N GLY A 175 3.66 -1.18 3.66
CA GLY A 175 4.63 -1.52 2.61
C GLY A 175 4.44 -0.77 1.29
N ALA A 176 3.29 -0.14 1.06
CA ALA A 176 3.01 0.59 -0.17
C ALA A 176 3.78 1.92 -0.28
N GLU A 177 4.02 2.40 -1.48
CA GLU A 177 4.64 3.71 -1.74
C GLU A 177 3.60 4.70 -2.29
N ILE A 178 2.62 4.18 -3.02
CA ILE A 178 1.50 4.95 -3.58
C ILE A 178 0.21 4.26 -3.16
N ILE A 179 -0.69 5.04 -2.54
CA ILE A 179 -1.97 4.55 -2.02
C ILE A 179 -3.09 5.30 -2.74
N ALA A 180 -3.98 4.57 -3.39
CA ALA A 180 -5.14 5.12 -4.08
C ALA A 180 -6.44 4.86 -3.31
N THR A 181 -7.27 5.88 -3.09
CA THR A 181 -8.54 5.80 -2.36
C THR A 181 -9.59 6.71 -3.00
N THR A 182 -10.87 6.56 -2.65
CA THR A 182 -11.82 7.68 -2.86
C THR A 182 -11.61 8.74 -1.78
N LEU A 183 -12.06 9.98 -2.00
CA LEU A 183 -12.00 11.04 -0.99
C LEU A 183 -12.74 10.61 0.31
N SER A 184 -13.95 10.07 0.19
CA SER A 184 -14.70 9.49 1.33
C SER A 184 -13.96 8.37 2.10
N SER A 185 -13.06 7.62 1.46
CA SER A 185 -12.31 6.53 2.09
C SER A 185 -10.90 6.91 2.50
N CYS A 186 -10.44 8.13 2.20
CA CYS A 186 -9.06 8.52 2.46
C CYS A 186 -8.77 8.62 3.96
N TYR A 187 -9.78 8.83 4.80
CA TYR A 187 -9.64 8.87 6.26
C TYR A 187 -10.33 7.68 6.95
N ALA A 188 -10.42 6.53 6.27
CA ALA A 188 -10.95 5.31 6.87
C ALA A 188 -10.03 4.80 8.01
N ARG A 189 -10.63 4.27 9.08
CA ARG A 189 -9.91 3.78 10.28
C ARG A 189 -8.69 2.93 9.96
N LYS A 190 -8.82 1.97 9.05
CA LYS A 190 -7.71 1.10 8.64
C LYS A 190 -6.52 1.82 8.02
N LEU A 191 -6.75 2.91 7.27
CA LEU A 191 -5.67 3.70 6.71
C LEU A 191 -5.00 4.52 7.81
N ILE A 192 -5.79 5.10 8.71
CA ILE A 192 -5.28 5.83 9.88
C ILE A 192 -4.44 4.92 10.78
N GLU A 193 -4.94 3.73 11.12
CA GLU A 193 -4.22 2.76 11.95
C GLU A 193 -2.89 2.35 11.28
N ALA A 194 -2.92 2.00 9.99
CA ALA A 194 -1.71 1.61 9.27
C ALA A 194 -0.67 2.75 9.17
N MET A 195 -1.12 4.01 9.09
CA MET A 195 -0.25 5.18 8.98
C MET A 195 0.19 5.74 10.35
N GLY A 196 -0.64 5.61 11.38
CA GLY A 196 -0.45 6.23 12.71
C GLY A 196 0.32 5.39 13.71
N VAL A 197 0.36 4.05 13.55
CA VAL A 197 1.12 3.15 14.43
C VAL A 197 2.63 3.41 14.38
N HIS A 198 3.12 4.00 13.29
CA HIS A 198 4.51 4.39 13.14
C HIS A 198 4.61 5.88 12.83
N GLN A 199 5.03 6.70 13.80
CA GLN A 199 5.32 8.13 13.60
C GLN A 199 6.34 8.41 12.48
N SER A 200 7.00 7.36 11.96
CA SER A 200 7.93 7.43 10.84
C SER A 200 7.29 7.34 9.45
N ILE A 201 5.96 7.17 9.33
CA ILE A 201 5.26 7.06 8.04
C ILE A 201 4.37 8.28 7.85
N ARG A 202 4.45 8.93 6.68
CA ARG A 202 3.55 10.03 6.33
C ARG A 202 3.27 10.08 4.83
N PHE A 203 2.16 10.72 4.47
CA PHE A 203 1.92 11.14 3.11
C PHE A 203 2.67 12.46 2.87
N SER A 204 3.54 12.53 1.88
CA SER A 204 4.23 13.80 1.57
C SER A 204 3.44 14.62 0.58
N TYR A 205 2.84 13.94 -0.40
CA TYR A 205 1.99 14.55 -1.40
C TYR A 205 0.65 13.84 -1.47
N CYS A 206 -0.41 14.61 -1.58
CA CYS A 206 -1.73 14.13 -1.99
C CYS A 206 -2.07 14.72 -3.37
N ILE A 207 -2.61 13.88 -4.26
CA ILE A 207 -3.13 14.33 -5.56
C ILE A 207 -4.59 13.93 -5.64
N VAL A 208 -5.46 14.90 -5.90
CA VAL A 208 -6.90 14.70 -6.07
C VAL A 208 -7.24 14.85 -7.54
N ASP A 209 -7.65 13.75 -8.19
CA ASP A 209 -8.20 13.76 -9.56
C ASP A 209 -9.70 14.07 -9.51
N GLU A 210 -10.20 14.73 -10.54
CA GLU A 210 -11.56 15.27 -10.66
C GLU A 210 -12.01 16.06 -9.41
N ALA A 211 -11.12 16.90 -8.86
CA ALA A 211 -11.38 17.71 -7.67
C ALA A 211 -12.59 18.67 -7.84
N THR A 212 -12.89 19.08 -9.07
CA THR A 212 -14.06 19.94 -9.38
C THR A 212 -15.40 19.21 -9.28
N GLN A 213 -15.39 17.87 -9.17
CA GLN A 213 -16.58 17.04 -9.02
C GLN A 213 -16.86 16.63 -7.56
N GLY A 214 -16.03 17.08 -6.62
CA GLY A 214 -16.23 16.89 -5.18
C GLY A 214 -16.77 18.17 -4.52
N ILE A 215 -17.52 18.03 -3.43
CA ILE A 215 -17.84 19.18 -2.57
C ILE A 215 -16.59 19.60 -1.79
N GLU A 216 -16.47 20.89 -1.44
CA GLU A 216 -15.30 21.44 -0.74
C GLU A 216 -14.90 20.60 0.48
N GLN A 217 -15.88 20.26 1.32
CA GLN A 217 -15.66 19.45 2.53
C GLN A 217 -15.03 18.09 2.23
N GLU A 218 -15.40 17.47 1.10
CA GLU A 218 -14.89 16.16 0.70
C GLU A 218 -13.48 16.28 0.12
N VAL A 219 -13.22 17.30 -0.70
CA VAL A 219 -11.90 17.57 -1.31
C VAL A 219 -10.83 17.88 -0.26
N LEU A 220 -11.23 18.46 0.88
CA LEU A 220 -10.34 18.79 1.99
C LEU A 220 -10.05 17.61 2.94
N LEU A 221 -10.78 16.49 2.86
CA LEU A 221 -10.55 15.32 3.75
C LEU A 221 -9.11 14.81 3.79
N PRO A 222 -8.34 14.79 2.67
CA PRO A 222 -6.95 14.34 2.70
C PRO A 222 -6.04 15.20 3.58
N LEU A 223 -6.40 16.45 3.88
CA LEU A 223 -5.63 17.35 4.77
C LEU A 223 -5.68 16.93 6.24
N LEU A 224 -6.57 16.01 6.61
CA LEU A 224 -6.56 15.39 7.93
C LEU A 224 -5.34 14.49 8.14
N HIS A 225 -4.68 14.09 7.05
CA HIS A 225 -3.35 13.47 7.12
C HIS A 225 -2.26 14.53 7.23
N ASN A 226 -1.10 14.15 7.78
CA ASN A 226 0.07 15.02 7.85
C ASN A 226 0.77 15.15 6.48
N ILE A 227 0.10 15.80 5.51
CA ILE A 227 0.61 16.04 4.15
C ILE A 227 1.47 17.30 4.06
N THR A 228 2.51 17.26 3.21
CA THR A 228 3.39 18.42 2.96
C THR A 228 2.92 19.24 1.76
N GLY A 229 2.27 18.61 0.78
CA GLY A 229 1.72 19.27 -0.38
C GLY A 229 0.47 18.56 -0.89
N ILE A 230 -0.44 19.34 -1.46
CA ILE A 230 -1.64 18.85 -2.13
C ILE A 230 -1.69 19.41 -3.55
N VAL A 231 -2.08 18.56 -4.50
CA VAL A 231 -2.30 18.94 -5.90
C VAL A 231 -3.75 18.62 -6.25
N LEU A 232 -4.53 19.64 -6.58
CA LEU A 232 -5.92 19.49 -7.01
C LEU A 232 -5.98 19.56 -8.53
N VAL A 233 -6.52 18.52 -9.15
CA VAL A 233 -6.69 18.45 -10.61
C VAL A 233 -8.16 18.26 -10.91
N GLY A 234 -8.69 19.12 -11.75
CA GLY A 234 -10.09 19.06 -12.18
C GLY A 234 -10.28 19.95 -13.40
N ASP A 235 -11.46 19.85 -14.00
CA ASP A 235 -11.87 20.75 -15.08
C ASP A 235 -13.06 21.57 -14.56
N PRO A 236 -12.91 22.89 -14.37
CA PRO A 236 -13.95 23.74 -13.81
C PRO A 236 -15.13 23.92 -14.78
N LEU A 237 -14.97 23.56 -16.06
CA LEU A 237 -16.03 23.62 -17.07
C LEU A 237 -16.78 22.29 -17.20
N GLN A 238 -16.41 21.26 -16.43
CA GLN A 238 -17.17 20.01 -16.33
C GLN A 238 -18.27 20.11 -15.27
N LEU A 239 -19.09 19.06 -15.17
CA LEU A 239 -20.21 18.99 -14.24
C LEU A 239 -19.75 19.18 -12.79
N ALA A 240 -20.44 20.07 -12.08
CA ALA A 240 -20.31 20.25 -10.64
C ALA A 240 -20.83 19.03 -9.87
N PRO A 241 -20.45 18.84 -8.58
CA PRO A 241 -21.04 17.82 -7.73
C PRO A 241 -22.57 17.97 -7.64
N THR A 242 -23.29 16.84 -7.69
CA THR A 242 -24.75 16.84 -7.52
C THR A 242 -25.12 16.97 -6.05
N ILE A 243 -25.84 18.03 -5.68
CA ILE A 243 -26.35 18.26 -4.33
C ILE A 243 -27.87 18.04 -4.36
N LEU A 244 -28.38 17.08 -3.59
CA LEU A 244 -29.82 16.75 -3.56
C LEU A 244 -30.68 17.82 -2.88
N SER A 245 -30.07 18.72 -2.10
CA SER A 245 -30.78 19.78 -1.39
C SER A 245 -30.86 21.04 -2.26
N GLU A 246 -32.07 21.44 -2.64
CA GLU A 246 -32.36 22.63 -3.46
C GLU A 246 -31.95 23.96 -2.77
N VAL A 247 -31.76 23.96 -1.45
CA VAL A 247 -31.45 25.18 -0.65
C VAL A 247 -29.94 25.50 -0.62
N ARG A 248 -29.09 24.73 -1.32
CA ARG A 248 -27.62 24.88 -1.25
C ARG A 248 -26.91 24.90 -2.61
N GLU A 249 -27.42 25.67 -3.57
CA GLU A 249 -26.66 26.02 -4.78
C GLU A 249 -25.77 27.26 -4.59
N ILE A 250 -25.00 27.32 -3.50
CA ILE A 250 -23.86 28.25 -3.42
C ILE A 250 -22.61 27.38 -3.52
N PRO A 251 -22.05 27.18 -4.73
CA PRO A 251 -20.73 26.59 -4.85
C PRO A 251 -19.74 27.57 -4.20
N LEU A 252 -19.38 27.33 -2.94
CA LEU A 252 -18.21 27.93 -2.31
C LEU A 252 -16.96 27.30 -2.95
N PHE A 253 -16.72 27.60 -4.23
CA PHE A 253 -15.38 27.51 -4.78
C PHE A 253 -14.67 28.79 -4.39
N CYS A 254 -14.10 28.82 -3.17
CA CYS A 254 -13.08 29.81 -2.85
C CYS A 254 -11.87 29.52 -3.74
N PHE A 255 -11.78 30.22 -4.86
CA PHE A 255 -10.52 30.42 -5.57
C PHE A 255 -9.53 31.04 -4.59
N PHE A 256 -8.64 30.24 -4.01
CA PHE A 256 -7.35 30.75 -3.58
C PHE A 256 -6.49 30.84 -4.83
N LEU A 257 -6.52 32.03 -5.45
CA LEU A 257 -5.52 32.50 -6.41
C LEU A 257 -4.18 32.72 -5.68
#